data_AF-A0A1D2WPJ8-F1
#
_entry.id   AF-A0A1D2WPJ8-F1
#
_cell.length_a   1.000
_cell.length_b   1.000
_cell.length_c   1.000
_cell.angle_alpha   90.00
_cell.angle_beta   90.00
_cell.angle_gamma   90.00
#
_symmetry.space_group_name_H-M   'P 1'
#
loop_
_entity.id
_entity.type
_entity.pdbx_description
1 polymer ?
#
loop_
_entity_poly.entity_id
_entity_poly.type
_entity_poly.pdbx_seq_one_letter_code
_entity_poly.pdbx_strand_id
1 'polypeptide(L)'
;MNEIIRYIQKHELRELLDLYKYLNKDDPDLVEDAELKKLWQEILEDPSQHYLVVEVDGKLVSTCVMIIIKNLTRSASPYAIIESVVTHPDYRKRGIGTRLLKKAQEIAREKGCYKIMLLTGRKEAIPFYENAGFECKSKTGFIIRFDGR
;
A
#
# COMPACT_ATOMS: atom_id res chain seq x y z
N MET A 1 16.22 -17.83 1.95
CA MET A 1 15.57 -16.62 1.45
C MET A 1 15.20 -15.81 2.67
N ASN A 2 15.92 -14.72 2.91
CA ASN A 2 15.66 -13.84 4.04
C ASN A 2 14.57 -12.85 3.62
N GLU A 3 13.37 -13.00 4.16
CA GLU A 3 12.23 -12.12 3.90
C GLU A 3 11.94 -11.26 5.12
N ILE A 4 11.88 -9.94 4.94
CA ILE A 4 11.63 -8.98 6.02
C ILE A 4 10.48 -8.07 5.60
N ILE A 5 9.47 -7.94 6.48
CA ILE A 5 8.39 -6.96 6.33
C ILE A 5 8.67 -5.80 7.28
N ARG A 6 8.78 -4.58 6.76
CA ARG A 6 9.14 -3.39 7.53
C ARG A 6 8.56 -2.11 6.93
N TYR A 7 8.71 -1.01 7.64
CA TYR A 7 8.54 0.31 7.03
C TYR A 7 9.66 0.56 6.03
N ILE A 8 9.33 1.31 4.98
CA ILE A 8 10.32 1.82 4.03
C ILE A 8 11.26 2.81 4.71
N GLN A 9 12.49 2.89 4.21
CA GLN A 9 13.53 3.80 4.67
C GLN A 9 13.68 4.98 3.70
N LYS A 10 14.15 6.12 4.23
CA LYS A 10 14.21 7.39 3.47
C LYS A 10 14.98 7.29 2.15
N HIS A 11 16.04 6.48 2.09
CA HIS A 11 16.89 6.34 0.91
C HIS A 11 16.33 5.37 -0.15
N GLU A 12 15.21 4.70 0.10
CA GLU A 12 14.65 3.67 -0.78
C GLU A 12 13.63 4.21 -1.80
N LEU A 13 13.55 5.54 -1.94
CA LEU A 13 12.62 6.18 -2.87
C LEU A 13 12.76 5.62 -4.30
N ARG A 14 13.99 5.48 -4.81
CA ARG A 14 14.21 4.97 -6.17
C ARG A 14 13.71 3.54 -6.35
N GLU A 15 13.99 2.64 -5.40
CA GLU A 15 13.52 1.25 -5.47
C GLU A 15 11.99 1.15 -5.39
N LEU A 16 11.37 2.00 -4.57
CA LEU A 16 9.91 2.10 -4.50
C LEU A 16 9.31 2.55 -5.84
N LEU A 17 9.87 3.60 -6.46
CA LEU A 17 9.43 4.10 -7.75
C LEU A 17 9.58 3.03 -8.85
N ASP A 18 10.68 2.28 -8.84
CA ASP A 18 10.89 1.17 -9.77
C ASP A 18 9.86 0.04 -9.56
N LEU A 19 9.44 -0.19 -8.31
CA LEU A 19 8.39 -1.15 -8.01
C LEU A 19 7.00 -0.68 -8.49
N TYR A 20 6.70 0.62 -8.41
CA TYR A 20 5.45 1.21 -8.91
C TYR A 20 5.26 1.10 -10.42
N LYS A 21 6.33 0.95 -11.21
CA LYS A 21 6.25 0.62 -12.64
C LYS A 21 5.49 -0.68 -12.92
N TYR A 22 5.48 -1.61 -11.96
CA TYR A 22 4.69 -2.86 -12.07
C TYR A 22 3.23 -2.70 -11.62
N LEU A 23 2.90 -1.59 -10.96
CA LEU A 23 1.55 -1.22 -10.58
C LEU A 23 0.85 -0.54 -11.76
N ASN A 24 1.38 0.58 -12.23
CA ASN A 24 0.87 1.36 -13.36
C ASN A 24 1.98 1.52 -14.39
N LYS A 25 1.88 0.80 -15.51
CA LYS A 25 2.91 0.80 -16.55
C LYS A 25 2.92 2.06 -17.40
N ASP A 26 1.80 2.78 -17.42
CA ASP A 26 1.58 3.96 -18.25
C ASP A 26 1.91 5.26 -17.49
N ASP A 27 2.24 5.17 -16.20
CA ASP A 27 2.66 6.32 -15.42
C ASP A 27 4.03 6.82 -15.92
N PRO A 28 4.21 8.14 -16.08
CA PRO A 28 5.49 8.70 -16.49
C PRO A 28 6.56 8.49 -15.41
N ASP A 29 7.81 8.30 -15.84
CA ASP A 29 8.94 8.25 -14.93
C ASP A 29 9.06 9.56 -14.14
N LEU A 30 9.16 9.45 -12.82
CA LEU A 30 9.41 10.59 -11.94
C LEU A 30 10.91 10.92 -11.89
N VAL A 31 11.21 12.20 -12.05
CA VAL A 31 12.55 12.75 -11.86
C VAL A 31 12.77 13.02 -10.37
N GLU A 32 13.88 12.55 -9.81
CA GLU A 32 14.24 12.79 -8.40
C GLU A 32 14.84 14.19 -8.18
N ASP A 33 14.03 15.20 -8.49
CA ASP A 33 14.35 16.59 -8.23
C ASP A 33 14.08 16.98 -6.76
N ALA A 34 14.26 18.27 -6.45
CA ALA A 34 14.05 18.79 -5.11
C ALA A 34 12.58 18.71 -4.66
N GLU A 35 11.62 18.87 -5.58
CA GLU A 35 10.19 18.83 -5.26
C GLU A 35 9.75 17.41 -4.90
N LEU A 36 10.17 16.40 -5.68
CA LEU A 36 9.86 15.01 -5.36
C LEU A 36 10.47 14.59 -4.01
N LYS A 37 11.71 15.01 -3.73
CA LYS A 37 12.38 14.71 -2.46
C LYS A 37 11.70 15.39 -1.28
N LYS A 38 11.20 16.60 -1.46
CA LYS A 38 10.42 17.32 -0.45
C LYS A 38 9.10 16.61 -0.17
N LEU A 39 8.34 16.26 -1.21
CA LEU A 39 7.11 15.46 -1.07
C LEU A 39 7.38 14.14 -0.35
N TRP A 40 8.47 13.45 -0.72
CA TRP A 40 8.84 12.21 -0.07
C TRP A 40 9.13 12.38 1.42
N GLN A 41 9.80 13.47 1.80
CA GLN A 41 10.03 13.81 3.20
C GLN A 41 8.72 14.10 3.94
N GLU A 42 7.82 14.89 3.35
CA GLU A 42 6.51 15.19 3.94
C GLU A 42 5.70 13.90 4.18
N ILE A 43 5.72 12.97 3.22
CA ILE A 43 5.08 11.65 3.35
C ILE A 43 5.66 10.85 4.53
N LEU A 44 6.99 10.81 4.67
CA LEU A 44 7.65 10.06 5.74
C LEU A 44 7.45 10.68 7.13
N GLU A 45 7.21 12.00 7.18
CA GLU A 45 6.96 12.74 8.42
C GLU A 45 5.46 12.72 8.81
N ASP A 46 4.56 12.35 7.90
CA ASP A 46 3.13 12.22 8.17
C ASP A 46 2.82 10.94 8.98
N PRO A 47 2.41 11.06 10.25
CA PRO A 47 2.16 9.90 11.10
C PRO A 47 0.92 9.09 10.70
N SER A 48 0.11 9.59 9.76
CA SER A 48 -1.05 8.88 9.22
C SER A 48 -0.69 7.96 8.06
N GLN A 49 0.46 8.17 7.41
CA GLN A 49 0.89 7.41 6.25
C GLN A 49 1.93 6.35 6.62
N HIS A 50 1.66 5.11 6.20
CA HIS A 50 2.45 3.95 6.53
C HIS A 50 2.82 3.21 5.25
N TYR A 51 4.05 3.44 4.78
CA TYR A 51 4.60 2.72 3.63
C TYR A 51 5.28 1.46 4.14
N LEU A 52 4.65 0.32 3.86
CA LEU A 52 5.16 -0.99 4.21
C LEU A 52 5.77 -1.64 2.98
N VAL A 53 6.91 -2.30 3.19
CA VAL A 53 7.65 -3.00 2.14
C VAL A 53 8.00 -4.41 2.57
N VAL A 54 8.18 -5.28 1.58
CA VAL A 54 8.82 -6.58 1.76
C VAL A 54 10.15 -6.54 1.05
N GLU A 55 11.21 -6.81 1.82
CA GLU A 55 12.56 -7.01 1.32
C GLU A 55 12.84 -8.52 1.23
N VAL A 56 13.41 -8.96 0.12
CA VAL A 56 13.92 -10.33 -0.04
C VAL A 56 15.37 -10.26 -0.52
N ASP A 57 16.27 -10.82 0.29
CA ASP A 57 17.70 -10.88 0.01
C ASP A 57 18.29 -9.51 -0.40
N GLY A 58 17.91 -8.43 0.31
CA GLY A 58 18.39 -7.07 0.08
C GLY A 58 17.65 -6.26 -0.98
N LYS A 59 16.60 -6.82 -1.62
CA LYS A 59 15.83 -6.14 -2.66
C LYS A 59 14.41 -5.85 -2.21
N LEU A 60 13.89 -4.64 -2.47
CA LEU A 60 12.46 -4.38 -2.32
C LEU A 60 11.64 -5.09 -3.39
N VAL A 61 10.74 -5.98 -2.96
CA VAL A 61 9.96 -6.85 -3.87
C VAL A 61 8.45 -6.68 -3.75
N SER A 62 7.96 -6.03 -2.71
CA SER A 62 6.54 -5.74 -2.55
C SER A 62 6.32 -4.49 -1.71
N THR A 63 5.22 -3.77 -1.94
CA THR A 63 4.80 -2.64 -1.11
C THR A 63 3.28 -2.54 -1.03
N CYS A 64 2.81 -1.89 0.03
CA CYS A 64 1.50 -1.27 0.13
C CYS A 64 1.62 0.03 0.94
N VAL A 65 0.71 0.97 0.68
CA VAL A 65 0.57 2.20 1.44
C VAL A 65 -0.69 2.10 2.27
N MET A 66 -0.58 2.27 3.57
CA MET A 66 -1.72 2.31 4.48
C MET A 66 -1.88 3.72 5.06
N ILE A 67 -3.08 4.28 4.92
CA ILE A 67 -3.41 5.62 5.42
C ILE A 67 -4.44 5.48 6.54
N ILE A 68 -4.12 5.98 7.73
CA ILE A 68 -5.01 5.96 8.90
C ILE A 68 -5.80 7.26 8.98
N ILE A 69 -7.12 7.16 8.90
CA ILE A 69 -8.03 8.29 8.92
C ILE A 69 -8.69 8.38 10.29
N LYS A 70 -8.47 9.52 10.97
CA LYS A 70 -9.19 9.88 12.20
C LYS A 70 -10.67 10.04 11.89
N ASN A 71 -11.53 9.57 12.79
CA ASN A 71 -12.95 9.47 12.55
C ASN A 71 -13.73 9.63 13.85
N LEU A 72 -14.90 10.28 13.79
CA LEU A 72 -15.80 10.46 14.95
C LEU A 72 -16.93 9.43 15.01
N THR A 73 -17.17 8.71 13.91
CA THR A 73 -18.14 7.60 13.89
C THR A 73 -17.59 6.36 14.57
N ARG A 74 -18.43 5.36 14.85
CA ARG A 74 -18.01 4.09 15.46
C ARG A 74 -17.18 4.31 16.73
N SER A 75 -17.74 5.07 17.67
CA SER A 75 -17.10 5.41 18.93
C SER A 75 -15.75 6.12 18.77
N ALA A 76 -15.70 7.10 17.86
CA ALA A 76 -14.49 7.84 17.52
C ALA A 76 -13.27 6.96 17.14
N SER A 77 -13.53 5.77 16.57
CA SER A 77 -12.46 4.84 16.17
C SER A 77 -11.96 5.17 14.78
N PRO A 78 -10.64 5.23 14.54
CA PRO A 78 -10.09 5.44 13.21
C PRO A 78 -10.38 4.26 12.29
N TYR A 79 -10.14 4.45 10.99
CA TYR A 79 -10.12 3.35 10.01
C TYR A 79 -8.95 3.57 9.06
N ALA A 80 -8.52 2.51 8.36
CA ALA A 80 -7.46 2.62 7.38
C ALA A 80 -7.95 2.42 5.94
N ILE A 81 -7.21 2.99 4.99
CA ILE A 81 -7.30 2.67 3.56
C ILE A 81 -5.95 2.09 3.13
N ILE A 82 -5.98 1.04 2.32
CA ILE A 82 -4.78 0.50 1.67
C ILE A 82 -4.80 0.88 0.19
N GLU A 83 -3.69 1.45 -0.26
CA GLU A 83 -3.42 1.85 -1.64
C GLU A 83 -2.09 1.26 -2.12
N SER A 84 -1.80 1.42 -3.41
CA SER A 84 -0.50 1.15 -4.03
C SER A 84 0.07 -0.25 -3.74
N VAL A 85 -0.79 -1.27 -3.73
CA VAL A 85 -0.39 -2.67 -3.48
C VAL A 85 0.26 -3.25 -4.74
N VAL A 86 1.55 -3.57 -4.66
CA VAL A 86 2.25 -4.20 -5.78
C VAL A 86 3.31 -5.18 -5.27
N THR A 87 3.49 -6.27 -6.02
CA THR A 87 4.59 -7.23 -5.85
C THR A 87 5.30 -7.38 -7.19
N HIS A 88 6.63 -7.36 -7.17
CA HIS A 88 7.49 -7.59 -8.32
C HIS A 88 7.12 -8.91 -9.01
N PRO A 89 6.98 -8.96 -10.36
CA PRO A 89 6.50 -10.13 -11.09
C PRO A 89 7.17 -11.46 -10.70
N ASP A 90 8.51 -11.47 -10.62
CA ASP A 90 9.30 -12.67 -10.28
C ASP A 90 9.05 -13.21 -8.85
N TYR A 91 8.47 -12.38 -7.98
CA TYR A 91 8.19 -12.69 -6.58
C TYR A 91 6.69 -12.95 -6.33
N ARG A 92 5.84 -12.87 -7.37
CA ARG A 92 4.41 -13.18 -7.27
C ARG A 92 4.16 -14.66 -7.04
N LYS A 93 2.95 -14.99 -6.58
CA LYS A 93 2.50 -16.37 -6.27
C LYS A 93 3.30 -17.09 -5.18
N ARG A 94 4.08 -16.35 -4.37
CA ARG A 94 4.83 -16.85 -3.20
C ARG A 94 4.20 -16.45 -1.85
N GLY A 95 3.00 -15.86 -1.88
CA GLY A 95 2.30 -15.35 -0.70
C GLY A 95 2.83 -14.04 -0.11
N ILE A 96 3.84 -13.42 -0.71
CA ILE A 96 4.50 -12.19 -0.22
C ILE A 96 3.50 -11.05 -0.01
N GLY A 97 2.74 -10.68 -1.05
CA GLY A 97 1.74 -9.61 -0.95
C GLY A 97 0.65 -9.91 0.09
N THR A 98 0.26 -11.18 0.26
CA THR A 98 -0.72 -11.57 1.29
C THR A 98 -0.14 -11.39 2.70
N ARG A 99 1.12 -11.79 2.94
CA ARG A 99 1.78 -11.57 4.23
C ARG A 99 1.94 -10.08 4.54
N LEU A 100 2.29 -9.28 3.52
CA LEU A 100 2.36 -7.83 3.64
C LEU A 100 1.01 -7.22 4.07
N LEU A 101 -0.10 -7.60 3.40
CA LEU A 101 -1.43 -7.12 3.75
C LEU A 101 -1.88 -7.58 5.13
N LYS A 102 -1.51 -8.80 5.56
CA LYS A 102 -1.77 -9.27 6.93
C LYS A 102 -0.99 -8.44 7.95
N LYS A 103 0.26 -8.07 7.64
CA LYS A 103 1.04 -7.18 8.51
C LYS A 103 0.41 -5.79 8.61
N ALA A 104 -0.08 -5.24 7.49
CA ALA A 104 -0.84 -3.98 7.50
C ALA A 104 -2.13 -4.08 8.34
N GLN A 105 -2.77 -5.24 8.38
CA GLN A 105 -3.92 -5.48 9.27
C GLN A 105 -3.55 -5.50 10.76
N GLU A 106 -2.39 -6.07 11.14
CA GLU A 106 -1.90 -6.09 12.52
C GLU A 106 -1.65 -4.67 13.04
N ILE A 107 -0.64 -3.98 12.50
CA ILE A 107 -0.82 -2.69 11.84
C ILE A 107 -1.95 -1.80 12.36
N ALA A 108 -2.99 -1.73 11.54
CA ALA A 108 -4.17 -0.93 11.78
C ALA A 108 -4.90 -1.31 13.08
N ARG A 109 -4.97 -2.60 13.45
CA ARG A 109 -5.61 -3.04 14.70
C ARG A 109 -4.88 -2.50 15.92
N GLU A 110 -3.55 -2.55 15.94
CA GLU A 110 -2.72 -1.96 17.01
C GLU A 110 -2.92 -0.45 17.11
N LYS A 111 -3.19 0.23 15.98
CA LYS A 111 -3.53 1.65 15.91
C LYS A 111 -5.00 1.95 16.24
N GLY A 112 -5.77 0.96 16.69
CA GLY A 112 -7.18 1.11 17.08
C GLY A 112 -8.15 1.25 15.91
N CYS A 113 -7.73 0.91 14.68
CA CYS A 113 -8.63 0.98 13.52
C CYS A 113 -9.71 -0.09 13.61
N TYR A 114 -10.98 0.30 13.44
CA TYR A 114 -12.09 -0.65 13.47
C TYR A 114 -12.27 -1.41 12.15
N LYS A 115 -11.67 -0.92 11.04
CA LYS A 115 -11.67 -1.58 9.73
C LYS A 115 -10.53 -1.09 8.84
N ILE A 116 -10.27 -1.83 7.76
CA ILE A 116 -9.46 -1.42 6.62
C ILE A 116 -10.31 -1.51 5.35
N MET A 117 -10.16 -0.57 4.43
CA MET A 117 -10.77 -0.60 3.11
C MET A 117 -9.70 -0.57 2.02
N LEU A 118 -10.01 -1.14 0.86
CA LEU A 118 -9.28 -0.88 -0.37
C LEU A 118 -10.26 -0.85 -1.54
N LEU A 119 -9.83 -0.25 -2.65
CA LEU A 119 -10.54 -0.33 -3.92
C LEU A 119 -9.63 -0.98 -4.97
N THR A 120 -10.21 -1.82 -5.82
CA THR A 120 -9.50 -2.39 -6.97
C THR A 120 -10.43 -2.42 -8.18
N GLY A 121 -9.92 -1.97 -9.33
CA GLY A 121 -10.59 -2.15 -10.62
C GLY A 121 -10.26 -3.48 -11.31
N ARG A 122 -9.26 -4.22 -10.80
CA ARG A 122 -8.77 -5.46 -11.40
C ARG A 122 -9.52 -6.66 -10.84
N LYS A 123 -10.43 -7.23 -11.63
CA LYS A 123 -11.25 -8.38 -11.23
C LYS A 123 -10.37 -9.61 -10.89
N GLU A 124 -9.26 -9.78 -11.59
CA GLU A 124 -8.27 -10.81 -11.37
C GLU A 124 -7.53 -10.70 -10.03
N ALA A 125 -7.54 -9.52 -9.40
CA ALA A 125 -6.96 -9.30 -8.08
C ALA A 125 -7.93 -9.65 -6.93
N ILE A 126 -9.21 -9.88 -7.20
CA ILE A 126 -10.21 -10.19 -6.16
C ILE A 126 -9.82 -11.42 -5.34
N PRO A 127 -9.46 -12.59 -5.93
CA PRO A 127 -9.07 -13.76 -5.14
C PRO A 127 -7.83 -13.51 -4.28
N PHE A 128 -6.93 -12.62 -4.72
CA PHE A 128 -5.76 -12.24 -3.95
C PHE A 128 -6.14 -11.46 -2.68
N TYR A 129 -7.07 -10.50 -2.78
CA TYR A 129 -7.55 -9.75 -1.62
C TYR A 129 -8.45 -10.60 -0.72
N GLU A 130 -9.28 -11.48 -1.27
CA GLU A 130 -10.06 -12.44 -0.47
C GLU A 130 -9.15 -13.38 0.33
N ASN A 131 -8.06 -13.89 -0.27
CA ASN A 131 -7.05 -14.68 0.45
C ASN A 131 -6.32 -13.90 1.54
N ALA A 132 -6.26 -12.57 1.43
CA ALA A 132 -5.76 -11.68 2.47
C ALA A 132 -6.80 -11.34 3.55
N GLY A 133 -8.04 -11.81 3.43
CA GLY A 133 -9.12 -11.63 4.40
C GLY A 133 -10.06 -10.46 4.13
N PHE A 134 -10.00 -9.85 2.94
CA PHE A 134 -10.94 -8.81 2.54
C PHE A 134 -12.22 -9.41 1.96
N GLU A 135 -13.35 -8.74 2.17
CA GLU A 135 -14.63 -9.05 1.52
C GLU A 135 -15.02 -7.94 0.52
N CYS A 136 -15.51 -8.32 -0.67
CA CYS A 136 -15.85 -7.36 -1.72
C CYS A 136 -17.37 -7.18 -1.94
N LYS A 137 -18.21 -7.83 -1.14
CA LYS A 137 -19.68 -7.85 -1.34
C LYS A 137 -20.47 -6.93 -0.41
N SER A 138 -19.86 -6.39 0.64
CA SER A 138 -20.57 -5.60 1.66
C SER A 138 -20.66 -4.10 1.33
N LYS A 139 -19.87 -3.62 0.37
CA LYS A 139 -19.79 -2.20 -0.02
C LYS A 139 -19.60 -2.04 -1.53
N THR A 140 -20.09 -0.92 -2.05
CA THR A 140 -19.91 -0.50 -3.45
C THR A 140 -18.99 0.72 -3.48
N GLY A 141 -17.94 0.66 -4.30
CA GLY A 141 -17.04 1.79 -4.54
C GLY A 141 -17.60 2.75 -5.59
N PHE A 142 -17.46 4.05 -5.36
CA PHE A 142 -17.82 5.11 -6.30
C PHE A 142 -16.59 5.98 -6.55
N ILE A 143 -16.32 6.32 -7.80
CA ILE A 143 -15.14 7.10 -8.21
C ILE A 143 -15.60 8.20 -9.16
N ILE A 144 -15.17 9.43 -8.89
CA ILE A 144 -15.21 10.55 -9.84
C ILE A 144 -13.75 10.94 -10.15
N ARG A 145 -13.45 11.15 -11.42
CA ARG A 145 -12.13 11.61 -11.89
C ARG A 145 -12.26 13.04 -12.39
N PHE A 146 -11.36 13.92 -11.99
CA PHE A 146 -11.41 15.33 -12.34
C PHE A 146 -10.54 15.68 -13.56
N ASP A 147 -9.63 14.79 -13.97
CA ASP A 147 -8.61 15.04 -15.00
C ASP A 147 -8.39 13.84 -15.96
N GLY A 148 -9.24 12.81 -15.91
CA GLY A 148 -9.19 11.67 -16.84
C GLY A 148 -8.05 10.67 -16.61
N ARG A 149 -7.32 10.79 -15.49
CA ARG A 149 -6.39 9.78 -14.97
C ARG A 149 -7.12 8.79 -14.05
#